data_AF-A0A0W0SYA8-F1
#
_entry.id   AF-A0A0W0SYA8-F1
#
_cell.length_a   1.000
_cell.length_b   1.000
_cell.length_c   1.000
_cell.angle_alpha   90.00
_cell.angle_beta   90.00
_cell.angle_gamma   90.00
#
_symmetry.space_group_name_H-M   'P 1'
#
loop_
_entity.id
_entity.type
_entity.pdbx_description
1 polymer ?
#
loop_
_entity_poly.entity_id
_entity_poly.type
_entity_poly.pdbx_seq_one_letter_code
_entity_poly.pdbx_strand_id
1 'polypeptide(L)'
;MNNVMMTPREIVQELDKHIIGQDDAKRAVAIALRNRWRRMQIKDPMLRNEIMPKNILMIGPTGVGKTEIARRLAKLAQAPFIKVEATKFTEVGYVGRDVDSIIRDLADIAIKQEREWAMKKVENLAEDAAEDRILDALLPPARGSLTPSEKETSTRQIFRKQLREGLLNDNEIEIEVSASSVGVEIVAPPGMEEMTNQLQSMFQQMGSNRTKTRKLTIAKAMKILREEEAAKLINEEDIKIRAIENIEQNGIVFIDELDKVAKRAENSGGGDVSREGVQRDLLPLVEGTTVSTKYGMIKSDHILFIASGAFHVAKPSDLIAELQGRLPIRVELSALSVGDFVRILTEPSASLTEQYTALMDTEGLSLTFDKTGIRRIAEVAWKVNERTENIGARRLYTVMERLLEVVSFEATDKSGEAVHVDAAYVDAHLGKLVADEDLARYIL
;
A
#
# COMPACT_ATOMS: atom_id res chain seq x y z
N MET A 1 -18.09 13.51 3.24
CA MET A 1 -16.69 13.51 3.74
C MET A 1 -15.82 14.01 2.60
N ASN A 2 -14.89 14.93 2.89
CA ASN A 2 -14.22 15.77 1.89
C ASN A 2 -13.64 14.95 0.74
N ASN A 3 -14.39 14.92 -0.37
CA ASN A 3 -13.89 14.57 -1.69
C ASN A 3 -12.95 15.72 -2.05
N VAL A 4 -11.71 15.66 -1.54
CA VAL A 4 -10.80 16.81 -1.51
C VAL A 4 -10.65 17.30 -2.93
N MET A 5 -11.25 18.47 -3.21
CA MET A 5 -11.29 19.07 -4.53
C MET A 5 -9.94 19.69 -4.87
N MET A 6 -8.86 18.92 -4.74
CA MET A 6 -7.53 19.41 -4.99
C MET A 6 -7.44 19.87 -6.43
N THR A 7 -6.97 21.09 -6.59
CA THR A 7 -6.54 21.61 -7.87
C THR A 7 -5.29 20.85 -8.33
N PRO A 8 -5.00 20.81 -9.63
CA PRO A 8 -3.77 20.18 -10.11
C PRO A 8 -2.50 20.73 -9.44
N ARG A 9 -2.48 22.01 -9.05
CA ARG A 9 -1.34 22.62 -8.35
C ARG A 9 -1.19 22.09 -6.93
N GLU A 10 -2.29 21.97 -6.19
CA GLU A 10 -2.25 21.39 -4.83
C GLU A 10 -1.85 19.91 -4.86
N ILE A 11 -2.28 19.15 -5.88
CA ILE A 11 -1.84 17.76 -6.07
C ILE A 11 -0.32 17.70 -6.29
N VAL A 12 0.22 18.54 -7.18
CA VAL A 12 1.66 18.59 -7.43
C VAL A 12 2.43 18.96 -6.16
N GLN A 13 1.97 19.97 -5.41
CA GLN A 13 2.57 20.38 -4.14
C GLN A 13 2.57 19.26 -3.10
N GLU A 14 1.51 18.45 -3.04
CA GLU A 14 1.47 17.31 -2.12
C GLU A 14 2.42 16.20 -2.58
N LEU A 15 2.55 15.98 -3.90
CA LEU A 15 3.52 15.04 -4.45
C LEU A 15 4.97 15.53 -4.23
N ASP A 16 5.22 16.84 -4.22
CA ASP A 16 6.56 17.43 -3.97
C ASP A 16 7.08 17.09 -2.56
N LYS A 17 6.21 16.84 -1.59
CA LYS A 17 6.60 16.41 -0.23
C LYS A 17 7.19 15.01 -0.16
N HIS A 18 7.07 14.22 -1.23
CA HIS A 18 7.47 12.82 -1.26
C HIS A 18 8.35 12.46 -2.47
N ILE A 19 8.20 13.16 -3.60
CA ILE A 19 8.92 12.90 -4.83
C ILE A 19 9.73 14.12 -5.22
N ILE A 20 11.02 13.92 -5.49
CA ILE A 20 11.93 14.98 -5.95
C ILE A 20 11.95 15.02 -7.49
N GLY A 21 11.81 16.23 -8.05
CA GLY A 21 11.79 16.46 -9.49
C GLY A 21 10.60 15.82 -10.20
N GLN A 22 10.78 15.39 -11.46
CA GLN A 22 9.75 14.72 -12.27
C GLN A 22 8.45 15.53 -12.45
N ASP A 23 8.59 16.84 -12.64
CA ASP A 23 7.46 17.78 -12.64
C ASP A 23 6.42 17.49 -13.72
N ASP A 24 6.85 17.06 -14.90
CA ASP A 24 5.96 16.68 -15.99
C ASP A 24 5.10 15.47 -15.63
N ALA A 25 5.69 14.46 -14.97
CA ALA A 25 4.96 13.28 -14.52
C ALA A 25 3.96 13.64 -13.41
N LYS A 26 4.35 14.48 -12.45
CA LYS A 26 3.44 15.00 -11.40
C LYS A 26 2.27 15.77 -12.02
N ARG A 27 2.54 16.63 -13.00
CA ARG A 27 1.51 17.38 -13.72
C ARG A 27 0.56 16.45 -14.49
N ALA A 28 1.09 15.44 -15.16
CA ALA A 28 0.30 14.47 -15.91
C ALA A 28 -0.70 13.73 -15.00
N VAL A 29 -0.22 13.20 -13.86
CA VAL A 29 -1.09 12.50 -12.90
C VAL A 29 -2.08 13.43 -12.22
N ALA A 30 -1.69 14.67 -11.93
CA ALA A 30 -2.59 15.68 -11.36
C ALA A 30 -3.73 16.05 -12.32
N ILE A 31 -3.45 16.14 -13.63
CA ILE A 31 -4.48 16.35 -14.65
C ILE A 31 -5.42 15.15 -14.74
N ALA A 32 -4.90 13.92 -14.73
CA ALA A 32 -5.72 12.72 -14.77
C ALA A 32 -6.67 12.63 -13.57
N LEU A 33 -6.15 12.84 -12.36
CA LEU A 33 -6.96 12.86 -11.14
C LEU A 33 -7.99 14.00 -11.15
N ARG A 34 -7.62 15.20 -11.64
CA ARG A 34 -8.58 16.31 -11.76
C ARG A 34 -9.66 16.04 -12.80
N ASN A 35 -9.35 15.34 -13.89
CA ASN A 35 -10.34 14.97 -14.91
C ASN A 35 -11.41 14.04 -14.35
N ARG A 36 -11.08 13.14 -13.40
CA ARG A 36 -12.11 12.40 -12.67
C ARG A 36 -13.10 13.34 -12.00
N TRP A 37 -12.60 14.31 -11.21
CA TRP A 37 -13.49 15.25 -10.54
C TRP A 37 -14.35 16.02 -11.55
N ARG A 38 -13.77 16.47 -12.67
CA ARG A 38 -14.50 17.14 -13.75
C ARG A 38 -15.61 16.25 -14.31
N ARG A 39 -15.33 14.96 -14.56
CA ARG A 39 -16.33 13.97 -15.01
C ARG A 39 -17.51 13.89 -14.04
N MET A 40 -17.24 13.81 -12.74
CA MET A 40 -18.30 13.74 -11.71
C MET A 40 -19.19 14.99 -11.63
N GLN A 41 -18.72 16.15 -12.10
CA GLN A 41 -19.53 17.38 -12.14
C GLN A 41 -20.47 17.45 -13.35
N ILE A 42 -20.32 16.57 -14.34
CA ILE A 42 -21.14 16.60 -15.56
C ILE A 42 -22.54 16.11 -15.23
N LYS A 43 -23.55 16.96 -15.43
CA LYS A 43 -24.94 16.67 -15.06
C LYS A 43 -25.59 15.60 -15.93
N ASP A 44 -25.25 15.57 -17.22
CA ASP A 44 -25.76 14.59 -18.17
C ASP A 44 -25.12 13.21 -17.93
N PRO A 45 -25.88 12.19 -17.50
CA PRO A 45 -25.36 10.86 -17.26
C PRO A 45 -24.81 10.17 -18.52
N MET A 46 -25.40 10.43 -19.69
CA MET A 46 -24.93 9.83 -20.94
C MET A 46 -23.55 10.37 -21.29
N LEU A 47 -23.39 11.69 -21.30
CA LEU A 47 -22.10 12.32 -21.53
C LEU A 47 -21.05 11.95 -20.47
N ARG A 48 -21.48 11.80 -19.21
CA ARG A 48 -20.56 11.40 -18.12
C ARG A 48 -19.95 10.03 -18.36
N ASN A 49 -20.76 9.06 -18.80
CA ASN A 49 -20.32 7.68 -19.03
C ASN A 49 -19.44 7.56 -20.28
N GLU A 50 -19.66 8.38 -21.31
CA GLU A 50 -18.82 8.43 -22.53
C GLU A 50 -17.40 8.97 -22.26
N ILE A 51 -17.20 9.71 -21.16
CA ILE A 51 -15.90 10.31 -20.85
C ILE A 51 -15.00 9.27 -20.15
N MET A 52 -14.12 8.68 -20.94
CA MET A 52 -13.13 7.73 -20.49
C MET A 52 -11.96 8.35 -19.71
N PRO A 53 -11.39 7.63 -18.73
CA PRO A 53 -10.14 8.01 -18.08
C PRO A 53 -9.04 8.26 -19.10
N LYS A 54 -8.21 9.26 -18.84
CA LYS A 54 -7.00 9.50 -19.63
C LYS A 54 -5.86 8.72 -19.01
N ASN A 55 -5.71 7.47 -19.43
CA ASN A 55 -4.65 6.59 -18.93
C ASN A 55 -3.26 7.13 -19.33
N ILE A 56 -2.26 6.75 -18.54
CA ILE A 56 -0.93 7.35 -18.57
C ILE A 56 0.11 6.28 -18.91
N LEU A 57 1.04 6.60 -19.81
CA LEU A 57 2.26 5.85 -20.04
C LEU A 57 3.45 6.67 -19.53
N MET A 58 4.09 6.17 -18.47
CA MET A 58 5.32 6.69 -17.90
C MET A 58 6.54 6.01 -18.55
N ILE A 59 7.42 6.81 -19.14
CA ILE A 59 8.62 6.35 -19.83
C ILE A 59 9.83 6.88 -19.07
N GLY A 60 10.79 6.02 -18.71
CA GLY A 60 12.03 6.49 -18.08
C GLY A 60 12.78 5.36 -17.40
N PRO A 61 14.02 5.59 -16.93
CA PRO A 61 14.84 4.52 -16.35
C PRO A 61 14.28 4.01 -15.02
N THR A 62 14.85 2.91 -14.52
CA THR A 62 14.47 2.34 -13.21
C THR A 62 14.83 3.29 -12.07
N GLY A 63 14.08 3.23 -10.97
CA GLY A 63 14.42 3.97 -9.75
C GLY A 63 14.29 5.51 -9.81
N VAL A 64 13.62 6.07 -10.82
CA VAL A 64 13.38 7.54 -10.93
C VAL A 64 12.08 8.03 -10.26
N GLY A 65 11.26 7.12 -9.72
CA GLY A 65 10.04 7.48 -8.99
C GLY A 65 8.70 7.16 -9.68
N LYS A 66 8.69 6.45 -10.83
CA LYS A 66 7.45 6.08 -11.56
C LYS A 66 6.37 5.47 -10.66
N THR A 67 6.72 4.41 -9.93
CA THR A 67 5.81 3.71 -9.01
C THR A 67 5.44 4.57 -7.79
N GLU A 68 6.37 5.39 -7.30
CA GLU A 68 6.14 6.21 -6.11
C GLU A 68 5.16 7.35 -6.40
N ILE A 69 5.24 7.97 -7.58
CA ILE A 69 4.25 8.95 -8.04
C ILE A 69 2.84 8.32 -8.06
N ALA A 70 2.68 7.13 -8.66
CA ALA A 70 1.38 6.46 -8.74
C ALA A 70 0.85 6.05 -7.35
N ARG A 71 1.72 5.50 -6.49
CA ARG A 71 1.38 5.11 -5.11
C ARG A 71 0.93 6.33 -4.28
N ARG A 72 1.66 7.44 -4.35
CA ARG A 72 1.32 8.66 -3.61
C ARG A 72 0.06 9.32 -4.15
N LEU A 73 -0.14 9.32 -5.46
CA LEU A 73 -1.39 9.75 -6.08
C LEU A 73 -2.59 8.98 -5.55
N ALA A 74 -2.49 7.65 -5.47
CA ALA A 74 -3.57 6.82 -4.96
C ALA A 74 -3.86 7.09 -3.48
N LYS A 75 -2.80 7.20 -2.65
CA LYS A 75 -2.94 7.55 -1.23
C LYS A 75 -3.61 8.91 -1.04
N LEU A 76 -3.24 9.89 -1.87
CA LEU A 76 -3.83 11.24 -1.87
C LEU A 76 -5.30 11.22 -2.26
N ALA A 77 -5.65 10.44 -3.28
CA ALA A 77 -7.02 10.28 -3.77
C ALA A 77 -7.88 9.33 -2.93
N GLN A 78 -7.29 8.70 -1.90
CA GLN A 78 -7.92 7.61 -1.12
C GLN A 78 -8.50 6.53 -2.03
N ALA A 79 -7.77 6.22 -3.10
CA ALA A 79 -8.18 5.30 -4.12
C ALA A 79 -7.59 3.89 -3.87
N PRO A 80 -8.35 2.82 -4.15
CA PRO A 80 -7.80 1.48 -4.26
C PRO A 80 -6.66 1.46 -5.30
N PHE A 81 -5.53 0.85 -4.93
CA PHE A 81 -4.32 0.83 -5.76
C PHE A 81 -3.70 -0.55 -5.79
N ILE A 82 -3.34 -1.00 -6.99
CA ILE A 82 -2.57 -2.22 -7.19
C ILE A 82 -1.39 -1.99 -8.14
N LYS A 83 -0.23 -2.56 -7.80
CA LYS A 83 0.93 -2.70 -8.69
C LYS A 83 0.94 -4.12 -9.23
N VAL A 84 1.03 -4.28 -10.55
CA VAL A 84 1.29 -5.54 -11.22
C VAL A 84 2.43 -5.40 -12.22
N GLU A 85 3.13 -6.49 -12.50
CA GLU A 85 4.20 -6.54 -13.50
C GLU A 85 3.66 -7.21 -14.77
N ALA A 86 3.86 -6.59 -15.93
CA ALA A 86 3.29 -7.09 -17.19
C ALA A 86 3.85 -8.46 -17.59
N THR A 87 5.10 -8.74 -17.21
CA THR A 87 5.80 -10.02 -17.45
C THR A 87 5.16 -11.20 -16.74
N LYS A 88 4.44 -10.99 -15.64
CA LYS A 88 3.72 -12.02 -14.88
C LYS A 88 2.70 -12.79 -15.72
N PHE A 89 2.19 -12.18 -16.78
CA PHE A 89 1.19 -12.76 -17.67
C PHE A 89 1.80 -13.47 -18.90
N THR A 90 3.14 -13.42 -19.06
CA THR A 90 3.84 -14.06 -20.19
C THR A 90 4.30 -15.50 -19.92
N GLU A 91 4.25 -15.96 -18.67
CA GLU A 91 4.83 -17.26 -18.29
C GLU A 91 3.96 -18.44 -18.78
N VAL A 92 4.48 -19.12 -19.80
CA VAL A 92 3.92 -20.34 -20.39
C VAL A 92 4.20 -21.53 -19.47
N GLY A 93 3.44 -21.68 -18.39
CA GLY A 93 3.58 -22.86 -17.53
C GLY A 93 2.79 -22.77 -16.23
N TYR A 94 1.80 -23.64 -16.09
CA TYR A 94 0.90 -23.81 -14.94
C TYR A 94 -0.10 -22.66 -14.72
N VAL A 95 -1.31 -22.84 -15.29
CA VAL A 95 -2.52 -22.05 -15.00
C VAL A 95 -2.21 -20.56 -14.92
N GLY A 96 -1.81 -19.98 -16.06
CA GLY A 96 -1.44 -18.56 -16.17
C GLY A 96 -2.47 -17.71 -15.43
N ARG A 97 -2.00 -16.83 -14.53
CA ARG A 97 -2.91 -15.93 -13.83
C ARG A 97 -3.62 -15.10 -14.87
N ASP A 98 -4.93 -15.29 -14.95
CA ASP A 98 -5.85 -14.50 -15.74
C ASP A 98 -5.64 -13.00 -15.45
N VAL A 99 -5.60 -12.16 -16.49
CA VAL A 99 -5.46 -10.70 -16.37
C VAL A 99 -6.56 -10.09 -15.52
N ASP A 100 -7.74 -10.72 -15.46
CA ASP A 100 -8.83 -10.32 -14.58
C ASP A 100 -8.45 -10.39 -13.09
N SER A 101 -7.42 -11.17 -12.73
CA SER A 101 -6.88 -11.20 -11.37
C SER A 101 -6.43 -9.82 -10.88
N ILE A 102 -6.05 -8.91 -11.79
CA ILE A 102 -5.73 -7.51 -11.45
C ILE A 102 -6.92 -6.84 -10.77
N ILE A 103 -8.13 -7.03 -11.32
CA ILE A 103 -9.36 -6.41 -10.78
C ILE A 103 -9.83 -7.15 -9.53
N ARG A 104 -9.66 -8.48 -9.46
CA ARG A 104 -9.99 -9.28 -8.27
C ARG A 104 -9.12 -8.87 -7.07
N ASP A 105 -7.81 -8.75 -7.27
CA ASP A 105 -6.85 -8.32 -6.25
C ASP A 105 -7.11 -6.85 -5.84
N LEU A 106 -7.45 -5.98 -6.80
CA LEU A 106 -7.86 -4.59 -6.50
C LEU A 106 -9.12 -4.55 -5.64
N ALA A 107 -10.06 -5.48 -5.86
CA ALA A 107 -11.28 -5.59 -5.06
C ALA A 107 -11.00 -6.01 -3.62
N ASP A 108 -10.10 -6.97 -3.41
CA ASP A 108 -9.64 -7.36 -2.06
C ASP A 108 -9.04 -6.15 -1.30
N ILE A 109 -8.23 -5.34 -1.99
CA ILE A 109 -7.63 -4.12 -1.42
C ILE A 109 -8.72 -3.10 -1.06
N ALA A 110 -9.69 -2.87 -1.93
CA ALA A 110 -10.77 -1.90 -1.69
C ALA A 110 -11.67 -2.33 -0.52
N ILE A 111 -12.05 -3.60 -0.44
CA ILE A 111 -12.86 -4.14 0.67
C ILE A 111 -12.13 -3.96 1.99
N LYS A 112 -10.83 -4.26 2.03
CA LYS A 112 -10.00 -4.04 3.22
C LYS A 112 -9.99 -2.57 3.62
N GLN A 113 -9.77 -1.67 2.67
CA GLN A 113 -9.79 -0.23 2.92
C GLN A 113 -11.15 0.24 3.46
N GLU A 114 -12.26 -0.11 2.82
CA GLU A 114 -13.60 0.27 3.29
C GLU A 114 -13.93 -0.30 4.67
N ARG A 115 -13.48 -1.52 4.98
CA ARG A 115 -13.63 -2.12 6.32
C ARG A 115 -12.85 -1.35 7.38
N GLU A 116 -11.59 -1.02 7.12
CA GLU A 116 -10.76 -0.20 8.02
C GLU A 116 -11.42 1.18 8.29
N TRP A 117 -11.99 1.78 7.24
CA TRP A 117 -12.72 3.05 7.36
C TRP A 117 -14.01 2.90 8.17
N ALA A 118 -14.79 1.84 7.93
CA ALA A 118 -16.01 1.56 8.68
C ALA A 118 -15.71 1.31 10.16
N MET A 119 -14.67 0.53 10.47
CA MET A 119 -14.17 0.28 11.84
C MET A 119 -13.78 1.57 12.54
N LYS A 120 -13.02 2.44 11.87
CA LYS A 120 -12.63 3.73 12.44
C LYS A 120 -13.84 4.64 12.72
N LYS A 121 -14.89 4.57 11.91
CA LYS A 121 -16.11 5.38 12.09
C LYS A 121 -16.91 4.95 13.33
N VAL A 122 -16.91 3.65 13.65
CA VAL A 122 -17.63 3.09 14.82
C VAL A 122 -16.74 2.92 16.04
N GLU A 123 -15.47 3.31 15.96
CA GLU A 123 -14.44 3.07 16.98
C GLU A 123 -14.85 3.53 18.38
N ASN A 124 -15.35 4.75 18.52
CA ASN A 124 -15.81 5.28 19.80
C ASN A 124 -17.04 4.54 20.35
N LEU A 125 -17.98 4.17 19.48
CA LEU A 125 -19.19 3.43 19.87
C LEU A 125 -18.85 1.99 20.29
N ALA A 126 -17.91 1.36 19.58
CA ALA A 126 -17.38 0.05 19.91
C ALA A 126 -16.60 0.07 21.22
N GLU A 127 -15.86 1.15 21.49
CA GLU A 127 -15.16 1.37 22.76
C GLU A 127 -16.15 1.49 23.92
N ASP A 128 -17.18 2.35 23.82
CA ASP A 128 -18.20 2.47 24.87
C ASP A 128 -18.94 1.13 25.12
N ALA A 129 -19.27 0.39 24.06
CA ALA A 129 -19.91 -0.94 24.18
C ALA A 129 -18.98 -1.99 24.80
N ALA A 130 -17.68 -1.96 24.48
CA ALA A 130 -16.68 -2.83 25.08
C ALA A 130 -16.47 -2.51 26.57
N GLU A 131 -16.43 -1.22 26.94
CA GLU A 131 -16.41 -0.79 28.34
C GLU A 131 -17.62 -1.34 29.09
N ASP A 132 -18.81 -1.27 28.49
CA ASP A 132 -20.03 -1.77 29.12
C ASP A 132 -20.00 -3.27 29.39
N ARG A 133 -19.45 -4.08 28.47
CA ARG A 133 -19.26 -5.52 28.67
C ARG A 133 -18.26 -5.83 29.79
N ILE A 134 -17.20 -5.04 29.93
CA ILE A 134 -16.23 -5.18 31.03
C ILE A 134 -16.90 -4.83 32.36
N LEU A 135 -17.66 -3.75 32.40
CA LEU A 135 -18.38 -3.34 33.59
C LEU A 135 -19.44 -4.36 34.01
N ASP A 136 -20.11 -5.02 33.06
CA ASP A 136 -21.07 -6.10 33.34
C ASP A 136 -20.39 -7.33 33.96
N ALA A 137 -19.14 -7.63 33.55
CA ALA A 137 -18.35 -8.71 34.14
C ALA A 137 -17.84 -8.36 35.56
N LEU A 138 -17.51 -7.08 35.81
CA LEU A 138 -17.04 -6.60 37.12
C LEU A 138 -18.16 -6.37 38.13
N LEU A 139 -19.32 -5.90 37.66
CA LEU A 139 -20.49 -5.55 38.45
C LEU A 139 -21.70 -6.36 37.96
N PRO A 140 -21.75 -7.68 38.20
CA PRO A 140 -22.86 -8.50 37.77
C PRO A 140 -24.17 -7.98 38.39
N PRO A 141 -25.23 -7.77 37.58
CA PRO A 141 -26.50 -7.25 38.08
C PRO A 141 -27.10 -8.21 39.10
N ALA A 142 -27.72 -7.65 40.15
CA ALA A 142 -28.44 -8.45 41.14
C ALA A 142 -29.55 -9.26 40.43
N ARG A 143 -29.53 -10.59 40.61
CA ARG A 143 -30.52 -11.50 40.01
C ARG A 143 -31.94 -11.04 40.38
N GLY A 144 -32.69 -10.48 39.42
CA GLY A 144 -34.12 -10.19 39.58
C GLY A 144 -34.63 -8.81 39.13
N SER A 145 -33.77 -7.83 38.80
CA SER A 145 -34.22 -6.53 38.29
C SER A 145 -34.02 -6.43 36.77
N LEU A 146 -35.12 -6.56 36.01
CA LEU A 146 -35.19 -6.40 34.56
C LEU A 146 -35.75 -5.02 34.17
N THR A 147 -35.33 -3.94 34.85
CA THR A 147 -35.68 -2.58 34.41
C THR A 147 -34.47 -1.88 33.78
N PRO A 148 -34.59 -1.33 32.55
CA PRO A 148 -33.50 -0.60 31.89
C PRO A 148 -33.02 0.65 32.63
N SER A 149 -33.81 1.18 33.58
CA SER A 149 -33.54 2.43 34.28
C SER A 149 -32.57 2.32 35.47
N GLU A 150 -32.15 1.10 35.86
CA GLU A 150 -31.14 0.89 36.93
C GLU A 150 -29.70 0.66 36.39
N LYS A 151 -29.48 0.80 35.07
CA LYS A 151 -28.18 0.56 34.42
C LYS A 151 -27.09 1.60 34.74
N GLU A 152 -27.45 2.76 35.30
CA GLU A 152 -26.50 3.83 35.68
C GLU A 152 -26.44 4.04 37.19
N THR A 153 -25.95 3.04 37.92
CA THR A 153 -25.63 3.21 39.34
C THR A 153 -24.40 4.12 39.50
N SER A 154 -24.34 4.93 40.57
CA SER A 154 -23.18 5.76 40.90
C SER A 154 -21.87 4.95 40.94
N THR A 155 -21.93 3.70 41.38
CA THR A 155 -20.82 2.73 41.36
C THR A 155 -20.32 2.44 39.94
N ARG A 156 -21.21 2.25 38.95
CA ARG A 156 -20.81 1.97 37.56
C ARG A 156 -20.07 3.15 36.94
N GLN A 157 -20.49 4.38 37.25
CA GLN A 157 -19.80 5.59 36.78
C GLN A 157 -18.38 5.72 37.36
N ILE A 158 -18.18 5.37 38.64
CA ILE A 158 -16.86 5.35 39.28
C ILE A 158 -15.95 4.32 38.62
N PHE A 159 -16.43 3.09 38.40
CA PHE A 159 -15.65 2.03 37.75
C PHE A 159 -15.35 2.36 36.29
N ARG A 160 -16.28 2.98 35.55
CA ARG A 160 -16.03 3.47 34.19
C ARG A 160 -14.91 4.51 34.16
N LYS A 161 -14.91 5.44 35.12
CA LYS A 161 -13.83 6.42 35.27
C LYS A 161 -12.49 5.74 35.56
N GLN A 162 -12.45 4.77 36.48
CA GLN A 162 -11.24 4.01 36.81
C GLN A 162 -10.73 3.17 35.63
N LEU A 163 -11.63 2.63 34.80
CA LEU A 163 -11.28 1.89 33.59
C LEU A 163 -10.61 2.82 32.56
N ARG A 164 -11.17 4.01 32.33
CA ARG A 164 -10.62 5.03 31.42
C ARG A 164 -9.29 5.60 31.92
N GLU A 165 -9.11 5.70 33.23
CA GLU A 165 -7.85 6.11 33.87
C GLU A 165 -6.80 4.99 33.89
N GLY A 166 -7.13 3.78 33.41
CA GLY A 166 -6.21 2.65 33.31
C GLY A 166 -5.88 1.96 34.64
N LEU A 167 -6.55 2.35 35.73
CA LEU A 167 -6.30 1.82 37.08
C LEU A 167 -6.67 0.34 37.24
N LEU A 168 -7.50 -0.18 36.33
CA LEU A 168 -8.00 -1.56 36.37
C LEU A 168 -7.33 -2.49 35.36
N ASN A 169 -6.36 -2.00 34.57
CA ASN A 169 -5.80 -2.72 33.43
C ASN A 169 -5.24 -4.12 33.76
N ASP A 170 -4.61 -4.25 34.92
CA ASP A 170 -3.95 -5.48 35.37
C ASP A 170 -4.90 -6.48 36.05
N ASN A 171 -6.13 -6.08 36.35
CA ASN A 171 -7.10 -6.96 36.98
C ASN A 171 -7.54 -8.05 35.99
N GLU A 172 -7.67 -9.28 36.49
CA GLU A 172 -8.17 -10.40 35.72
C GLU A 172 -9.70 -10.47 35.77
N ILE A 173 -10.32 -10.61 34.60
CA ILE A 173 -11.76 -10.82 34.45
C ILE A 173 -12.02 -12.09 33.64
N GLU A 174 -13.14 -12.74 33.92
CA GLU A 174 -13.68 -13.80 33.09
C GLU A 174 -14.70 -13.20 32.14
N ILE A 175 -14.45 -13.31 30.85
CA ILE A 175 -15.34 -12.76 29.84
C ILE A 175 -15.56 -13.74 28.69
N GLU A 176 -16.79 -13.76 28.19
CA GLU A 176 -17.15 -14.51 27.00
C GLU A 176 -16.60 -13.79 25.78
N VAL A 177 -15.73 -14.45 25.03
CA VAL A 177 -15.22 -13.94 23.75
C VAL A 177 -15.63 -14.87 22.63
N SER A 178 -15.81 -14.31 21.43
CA SER A 178 -16.00 -15.11 20.22
C SER A 178 -14.85 -16.10 20.06
N ALA A 179 -15.14 -17.40 20.02
CA ALA A 179 -14.12 -18.42 19.79
C ALA A 179 -14.08 -18.77 18.30
N SER A 180 -12.94 -18.52 17.65
CA SER A 180 -12.65 -19.11 16.34
C SER A 180 -12.64 -20.64 16.52
N SER A 181 -13.52 -21.34 15.82
CA SER A 181 -13.42 -22.80 15.76
C SER A 181 -12.08 -23.14 15.09
N VAL A 182 -11.27 -23.98 15.75
CA VAL A 182 -10.07 -24.54 15.13
C VAL A 182 -10.54 -25.26 13.87
N GLY A 183 -10.16 -24.73 12.71
CA GLY A 183 -10.54 -25.28 11.42
C GLY A 183 -9.93 -26.66 11.24
N VAL A 184 -10.70 -27.60 10.71
CA VAL A 184 -10.14 -28.86 10.20
C VAL A 184 -9.24 -28.49 9.02
N GLU A 185 -7.93 -28.71 9.13
CA GLU A 185 -7.02 -28.58 8.00
C GLU A 185 -7.33 -29.68 6.99
N ILE A 186 -7.93 -29.30 5.86
CA ILE A 186 -8.19 -30.20 4.74
C ILE A 186 -6.96 -30.14 3.84
N VAL A 187 -6.13 -31.17 3.87
CA VAL A 187 -5.03 -31.32 2.91
C VAL A 187 -5.63 -31.57 1.53
N ALA A 188 -5.47 -30.63 0.61
CA ALA A 188 -5.96 -30.74 -0.76
C ALA A 188 -4.83 -30.79 -1.79
N PRO A 189 -5.05 -31.44 -2.95
CA PRO A 189 -4.11 -31.43 -4.07
C PRO A 189 -3.89 -30.00 -4.62
N PRO A 190 -2.70 -29.71 -5.19
CA PRO A 190 -2.40 -28.42 -5.78
C PRO A 190 -3.38 -28.07 -6.91
N GLY A 191 -3.93 -26.86 -6.88
CA GLY A 191 -4.97 -26.37 -7.80
C GLY A 191 -6.39 -26.31 -7.21
N MET A 192 -6.61 -26.86 -6.00
CA MET A 192 -7.89 -26.82 -5.28
C MET A 192 -7.85 -25.93 -4.01
N GLU A 193 -6.75 -25.21 -3.79
CA GLU A 193 -6.51 -24.40 -2.59
C GLU A 193 -7.56 -23.30 -2.38
N GLU A 194 -8.00 -22.65 -3.46
CA GLU A 194 -8.99 -21.58 -3.38
C GLU A 194 -10.37 -22.13 -2.99
N MET A 195 -10.72 -23.32 -3.48
CA MET A 195 -11.96 -24.01 -3.14
C MET A 195 -11.94 -24.53 -1.70
N THR A 196 -10.81 -25.04 -1.20
CA THR A 196 -10.69 -25.46 0.20
C THR A 196 -10.79 -24.28 1.16
N ASN A 197 -10.18 -23.14 0.82
CA ASN A 197 -10.30 -21.92 1.62
C ASN A 197 -11.76 -21.44 1.65
N GLN A 198 -12.47 -21.53 0.52
CA GLN A 198 -13.89 -21.19 0.46
C GLN A 198 -14.75 -22.15 1.31
N LEU A 199 -14.53 -23.46 1.22
CA LEU A 199 -15.25 -24.45 2.05
C LEU A 199 -14.97 -24.26 3.55
N GLN A 200 -13.73 -23.98 3.93
CA GLN A 200 -13.35 -23.70 5.31
C GLN A 200 -14.04 -22.44 5.83
N SER A 201 -14.12 -21.38 5.02
CA SER A 201 -14.85 -20.16 5.37
C SER A 201 -16.36 -20.40 5.55
N MET A 202 -16.97 -21.25 4.71
CA MET A 202 -18.38 -21.65 4.86
C MET A 202 -18.62 -22.47 6.14
N PHE A 203 -17.72 -23.40 6.48
CA PHE A 203 -17.81 -24.18 7.74
C PHE A 203 -17.64 -23.31 8.98
N GLN A 204 -16.75 -22.32 8.95
CA GLN A 204 -16.62 -21.34 10.01
C GLN A 204 -17.90 -20.51 10.16
N GLN A 205 -18.48 -20.05 9.05
CA GLN A 205 -19.70 -19.23 9.07
C GLN A 205 -20.91 -20.00 9.64
N MET A 206 -21.03 -21.31 9.35
CA MET A 206 -22.11 -22.16 9.88
C MET A 206 -21.92 -22.56 11.36
N GLY A 207 -20.69 -22.50 11.88
CA GLY A 207 -20.36 -22.80 13.29
C GLY A 207 -20.09 -21.57 14.18
N SER A 208 -20.29 -20.35 13.67
CA SER A 208 -19.64 -19.11 14.15
C SER A 208 -20.16 -18.48 15.45
N ASN A 209 -21.26 -18.95 16.04
CA ASN A 209 -21.83 -18.32 17.25
C ASN A 209 -21.40 -18.95 18.59
N ARG A 210 -20.24 -19.65 18.63
CA ARG A 210 -19.73 -20.20 19.89
C ARG A 210 -18.89 -19.17 20.62
N THR A 211 -19.42 -18.62 21.72
CA THR A 211 -18.62 -17.88 22.69
C THR A 211 -17.90 -18.87 23.61
N LYS A 212 -16.69 -18.51 24.05
CA LYS A 212 -15.96 -19.26 25.08
C LYS A 212 -15.54 -18.29 26.18
N THR A 213 -15.84 -18.65 27.42
CA THR A 213 -15.35 -17.93 28.59
C THR A 213 -13.83 -18.09 28.68
N ARG A 214 -13.12 -16.96 28.72
CA ARG A 214 -11.67 -16.91 28.93
C ARG A 214 -11.36 -15.94 30.05
N LYS A 215 -10.40 -16.32 30.89
CA LYS A 215 -9.83 -15.45 31.91
C LYS A 215 -8.71 -14.62 31.28
N LEU A 216 -8.85 -13.29 31.30
CA LEU A 216 -7.94 -12.34 30.67
C LEU A 216 -7.77 -11.09 31.54
N THR A 217 -6.64 -10.41 31.42
CA THR A 217 -6.48 -9.05 31.97
C THR A 217 -7.42 -8.08 31.27
N ILE A 218 -7.97 -7.11 31.98
CA ILE A 218 -8.85 -6.06 31.42
C ILE A 218 -8.23 -5.38 30.20
N ALA A 219 -6.93 -5.08 30.22
CA ALA A 219 -6.24 -4.46 29.08
C ALA A 219 -6.31 -5.31 27.79
N LYS A 220 -6.19 -6.64 27.91
CA LYS A 220 -6.29 -7.56 26.78
C LYS A 220 -7.74 -7.79 26.36
N ALA A 221 -8.63 -7.94 27.34
CA ALA A 221 -10.06 -8.08 27.09
C ALA A 221 -10.60 -6.86 26.32
N MET A 222 -10.22 -5.65 26.70
CA MET A 222 -10.67 -4.42 26.07
C MET A 222 -10.32 -4.36 24.58
N LYS A 223 -9.10 -4.76 24.19
CA LYS A 223 -8.69 -4.82 22.78
C LYS A 223 -9.55 -5.80 21.98
N ILE A 224 -9.77 -7.00 22.50
CA ILE A 224 -10.55 -8.06 21.83
C ILE A 224 -12.02 -7.64 21.70
N LEU A 225 -12.61 -7.13 22.79
CA LEU A 225 -14.01 -6.71 22.81
C LEU A 225 -14.26 -5.52 21.89
N ARG A 226 -13.35 -4.55 21.84
CA ARG A 226 -13.46 -3.39 20.93
C ARG A 226 -13.54 -3.86 19.48
N GLU A 227 -12.69 -4.79 19.07
CA GLU A 227 -12.74 -5.37 17.73
C GLU A 227 -14.04 -6.14 17.47
N GLU A 228 -14.49 -6.92 18.46
CA GLU A 228 -15.74 -7.71 18.34
C GLU A 228 -16.99 -6.82 18.24
N GLU A 229 -17.10 -5.80 19.09
CA GLU A 229 -18.21 -4.85 19.06
C GLU A 229 -18.17 -3.98 17.80
N ALA A 230 -16.97 -3.55 17.36
CA ALA A 230 -16.82 -2.84 16.09
C ALA A 230 -17.32 -3.70 14.92
N ALA A 231 -16.97 -5.00 14.89
CA ALA A 231 -17.41 -5.90 13.83
C ALA A 231 -18.94 -6.09 13.81
N LYS A 232 -19.61 -6.07 14.97
CA LYS A 232 -21.09 -6.16 15.06
C LYS A 232 -21.79 -4.90 14.56
N LEU A 233 -21.18 -3.73 14.73
CA LEU A 233 -21.74 -2.44 14.35
C LEU A 233 -21.63 -2.14 12.85
N ILE A 234 -20.88 -2.97 12.12
CA ILE A 234 -20.59 -2.78 10.70
C ILE A 234 -21.50 -3.67 9.86
N ASN A 235 -22.02 -3.10 8.78
CA ASN A 235 -22.76 -3.84 7.77
C ASN A 235 -21.83 -4.23 6.61
N GLU A 236 -21.53 -5.53 6.50
CA GLU A 236 -20.66 -6.07 5.43
C GLU A 236 -21.24 -5.87 4.03
N GLU A 237 -22.57 -5.84 3.85
CA GLU A 237 -23.18 -5.57 2.54
C GLU A 237 -22.99 -4.12 2.10
N ASP A 238 -23.11 -3.17 3.04
CA ASP A 238 -22.83 -1.76 2.76
C ASP A 238 -21.35 -1.53 2.40
N ILE A 239 -20.44 -2.26 3.05
CA ILE A 239 -19.01 -2.25 2.71
C ILE A 239 -18.81 -2.74 1.28
N LYS A 240 -19.40 -3.87 0.89
CA LYS A 240 -19.27 -4.41 -0.47
C LYS A 240 -19.74 -3.43 -1.52
N ILE A 241 -20.93 -2.84 -1.33
CA ILE A 241 -21.52 -1.89 -2.28
C ILE A 241 -20.60 -0.66 -2.44
N ARG A 242 -20.12 -0.09 -1.32
CA ARG A 242 -19.21 1.06 -1.36
C ARG A 242 -17.87 0.72 -1.96
N ALA A 243 -17.30 -0.45 -1.66
CA ALA A 243 -16.04 -0.89 -2.20
C ALA A 243 -16.12 -1.04 -3.73
N ILE A 244 -17.19 -1.65 -4.25
CA ILE A 244 -17.42 -1.78 -5.70
C ILE A 244 -17.50 -0.39 -6.33
N GLU A 245 -18.33 0.51 -5.79
CA GLU A 245 -18.43 1.89 -6.30
C GLU A 245 -17.07 2.62 -6.25
N ASN A 246 -16.31 2.43 -5.18
CA ASN A 246 -14.99 3.02 -4.99
C ASN A 246 -13.96 2.44 -5.98
N ILE A 247 -14.03 1.16 -6.35
CA ILE A 247 -13.17 0.59 -7.39
C ILE A 247 -13.55 1.15 -8.76
N GLU A 248 -14.83 1.09 -9.13
CA GLU A 248 -15.30 1.52 -10.45
C GLU A 248 -15.03 3.01 -10.68
N GLN A 249 -15.31 3.85 -9.69
CA GLN A 249 -15.10 5.28 -9.81
C GLN A 249 -13.68 5.68 -9.48
N ASN A 250 -13.09 5.06 -8.44
CA ASN A 250 -11.85 5.51 -7.83
C ASN A 250 -10.57 4.71 -8.12
N GLY A 251 -10.69 3.47 -8.59
CA GLY A 251 -9.58 2.53 -8.74
C GLY A 251 -8.42 3.03 -9.60
N ILE A 252 -7.21 2.67 -9.19
CA ILE A 252 -5.97 2.93 -9.91
C ILE A 252 -5.18 1.63 -10.07
N VAL A 253 -4.86 1.28 -11.31
CA VAL A 253 -4.03 0.11 -11.65
C VAL A 253 -2.70 0.60 -12.20
N PHE A 254 -1.60 0.18 -11.59
CA PHE A 254 -0.25 0.44 -12.07
C PHE A 254 0.35 -0.82 -12.71
N ILE A 255 0.60 -0.75 -14.03
CA ILE A 255 1.20 -1.84 -14.81
C ILE A 255 2.66 -1.50 -15.05
N ASP A 256 3.55 -2.17 -14.33
CA ASP A 256 5.00 -1.98 -14.46
C ASP A 256 5.57 -2.86 -15.58
N GLU A 257 6.72 -2.44 -16.11
CA GLU A 257 7.48 -3.14 -17.15
C GLU A 257 6.67 -3.47 -18.43
N LEU A 258 5.76 -2.58 -18.84
CA LEU A 258 4.96 -2.75 -20.05
C LEU A 258 5.84 -2.86 -21.32
N ASP A 259 7.03 -2.26 -21.29
CA ASP A 259 8.00 -2.35 -22.39
C ASP A 259 8.54 -3.78 -22.62
N LYS A 260 8.44 -4.68 -21.65
CA LYS A 260 8.88 -6.08 -21.79
C LYS A 260 7.91 -6.94 -22.59
N VAL A 261 6.65 -6.53 -22.69
CA VAL A 261 5.61 -7.21 -23.49
C VAL A 261 5.43 -6.56 -24.87
N ALA A 262 6.16 -5.49 -25.19
CA ALA A 262 6.24 -4.92 -26.53
C ALA A 262 7.11 -5.79 -27.47
N LYS A 263 6.84 -5.72 -28.78
CA LYS A 263 7.63 -6.44 -29.80
C LYS A 263 9.10 -5.97 -29.79
N ARG A 264 10.04 -6.90 -29.96
CA ARG A 264 11.43 -6.55 -30.28
C ARG A 264 11.60 -6.47 -31.79
N ALA A 265 12.21 -5.39 -32.28
CA ALA A 265 12.30 -5.09 -33.71
C ALA A 265 13.12 -6.08 -34.57
N GLU A 266 13.78 -7.09 -34.00
CA GLU A 266 14.82 -7.85 -34.73
C GLU A 266 14.70 -9.39 -34.78
N ASN A 267 13.75 -10.06 -34.11
CA ASN A 267 13.68 -11.53 -34.17
C ASN A 267 12.26 -12.08 -34.28
N SER A 268 11.80 -12.29 -35.52
CA SER A 268 10.55 -12.96 -35.91
C SER A 268 10.55 -14.46 -35.60
N GLY A 269 10.69 -14.85 -34.32
CA GLY A 269 10.76 -16.26 -33.92
C GLY A 269 9.95 -16.57 -32.67
N GLY A 270 8.82 -17.29 -32.82
CA GLY A 270 8.12 -18.13 -31.84
C GLY A 270 7.57 -17.49 -30.55
N GLY A 271 8.34 -16.68 -29.83
CA GLY A 271 7.99 -16.10 -28.52
C GLY A 271 7.22 -14.79 -28.57
N ASP A 272 7.16 -14.11 -29.72
CA ASP A 272 6.48 -12.82 -29.86
C ASP A 272 4.95 -12.92 -29.73
N VAL A 273 4.37 -14.08 -30.08
CA VAL A 273 2.91 -14.31 -29.99
C VAL A 273 2.43 -14.26 -28.53
N SER A 274 3.26 -14.73 -27.59
CA SER A 274 2.91 -14.72 -26.16
C SER A 274 2.93 -13.30 -25.57
N ARG A 275 3.87 -12.46 -26.01
CA ARG A 275 3.98 -11.07 -25.51
C ARG A 275 2.87 -10.16 -26.02
N GLU A 276 2.53 -10.27 -27.31
CA GLU A 276 1.35 -9.57 -27.85
C GLU A 276 0.05 -10.11 -27.27
N GLY A 277 -0.01 -11.41 -26.96
CA GLY A 277 -1.13 -12.03 -26.24
C GLY A 277 -1.45 -11.27 -24.95
N VAL A 278 -0.45 -11.00 -24.11
CA VAL A 278 -0.64 -10.23 -22.88
C VAL A 278 -1.21 -8.84 -23.14
N GLN A 279 -0.74 -8.13 -24.18
CA GLN A 279 -1.30 -6.81 -24.51
C GLN A 279 -2.77 -6.90 -24.94
N ARG A 280 -3.13 -7.95 -25.69
CA ARG A 280 -4.53 -8.20 -26.11
C ARG A 280 -5.41 -8.59 -24.94
N ASP A 281 -4.88 -9.36 -23.98
CA ASP A 281 -5.61 -9.76 -22.78
C ASP A 281 -5.82 -8.55 -21.84
N LEU A 282 -4.84 -7.65 -21.74
CA LEU A 282 -4.99 -6.41 -20.97
C LEU A 282 -5.97 -5.42 -21.61
N LEU A 283 -6.18 -5.48 -22.92
CA LEU A 283 -6.96 -4.48 -23.66
C LEU A 283 -8.42 -4.38 -23.13
N PRO A 284 -9.21 -5.47 -22.98
CA PRO A 284 -10.54 -5.42 -22.39
C PRO A 284 -10.62 -4.65 -21.06
N LEU A 285 -9.61 -4.79 -20.19
CA LEU A 285 -9.59 -4.10 -18.90
C LEU A 285 -9.46 -2.58 -19.09
N VAL A 286 -8.63 -2.13 -20.03
CA VAL A 286 -8.40 -0.70 -20.31
C VAL A 286 -9.52 -0.09 -21.16
N GLU A 287 -10.20 -0.87 -21.98
CA GLU A 287 -11.35 -0.42 -22.80
C GLU A 287 -12.66 -0.33 -22.01
N GLY A 288 -12.78 -1.14 -20.96
CA GLY A 288 -14.01 -1.29 -20.19
C GLY A 288 -14.59 -2.68 -20.39
N THR A 289 -14.52 -3.48 -19.33
CA THR A 289 -15.15 -4.81 -19.27
C THR A 289 -15.76 -5.01 -17.90
N THR A 290 -16.61 -6.03 -17.77
CA THR A 290 -17.16 -6.43 -16.48
C THR A 290 -16.44 -7.68 -15.99
N VAL A 291 -15.69 -7.56 -14.90
CA VAL A 291 -14.98 -8.68 -14.27
C VAL A 291 -15.81 -9.24 -13.13
N SER A 292 -15.96 -10.57 -13.11
CA SER A 292 -16.61 -11.29 -12.01
C SER A 292 -15.64 -11.48 -10.85
N THR A 293 -16.07 -11.09 -9.65
CA THR A 293 -15.33 -11.27 -8.39
C THR A 293 -16.20 -11.93 -7.33
N LYS A 294 -15.58 -12.42 -6.25
CA LYS A 294 -16.31 -12.98 -5.09
C LYS A 294 -17.19 -11.96 -4.35
N TYR A 295 -17.06 -10.66 -4.65
CA TYR A 295 -17.87 -9.59 -4.06
C TYR A 295 -18.99 -9.10 -4.98
N GLY A 296 -19.00 -9.53 -6.24
CA GLY A 296 -19.93 -9.06 -7.26
C GLY A 296 -19.22 -8.74 -8.58
N MET A 297 -19.98 -8.16 -9.50
CA MET A 297 -19.47 -7.73 -10.80
C MET A 297 -18.86 -6.32 -10.68
N ILE A 298 -17.68 -6.12 -11.27
CA ILE A 298 -16.98 -4.83 -11.27
C ILE A 298 -16.73 -4.38 -12.71
N LYS A 299 -17.12 -3.15 -13.02
CA LYS A 299 -16.87 -2.51 -14.32
C LYS A 299 -15.55 -1.74 -14.33
N SER A 300 -14.68 -2.01 -15.31
CA SER A 300 -13.37 -1.36 -15.41
C SER A 300 -13.37 -0.04 -16.17
N ASP A 301 -14.51 0.37 -16.75
CA ASP A 301 -14.70 1.54 -17.62
C ASP A 301 -14.05 2.83 -17.09
N HIS A 302 -14.06 3.04 -15.78
CA HIS A 302 -13.64 4.29 -15.15
C HIS A 302 -12.41 4.15 -14.24
N ILE A 303 -11.77 2.99 -14.24
CA ILE A 303 -10.50 2.73 -13.56
C ILE A 303 -9.37 3.46 -14.30
N LEU A 304 -8.49 4.13 -13.54
CA LEU A 304 -7.32 4.78 -14.13
C LEU A 304 -6.17 3.78 -14.26
N PHE A 305 -5.69 3.58 -15.48
CA PHE A 305 -4.50 2.78 -15.75
C PHE A 305 -3.26 3.67 -15.90
N ILE A 306 -2.20 3.32 -15.17
CA ILE A 306 -0.88 3.93 -15.28
C ILE A 306 0.10 2.83 -15.68
N ALA A 307 0.51 2.82 -16.94
CA ALA A 307 1.55 1.94 -17.43
C ALA A 307 2.93 2.59 -17.27
N SER A 308 3.94 1.76 -17.05
CA SER A 308 5.32 2.18 -16.81
C SER A 308 6.27 1.27 -17.58
N GLY A 309 7.34 1.85 -18.13
CA GLY A 309 8.39 1.08 -18.80
C GLY A 309 9.67 1.88 -18.97
N ALA A 310 10.79 1.16 -19.14
CA ALA A 310 12.08 1.79 -19.43
C ALA A 310 12.21 2.16 -20.91
N PHE A 311 11.65 1.33 -21.79
CA PHE A 311 11.67 1.52 -23.25
C PHE A 311 13.09 1.71 -23.81
N HIS A 312 14.07 1.00 -23.24
CA HIS A 312 15.44 0.96 -23.77
C HIS A 312 15.56 0.07 -25.02
N VAL A 313 14.82 -1.04 -25.06
CA VAL A 313 14.90 -2.07 -26.12
C VAL A 313 13.69 -2.03 -27.04
N ALA A 314 12.57 -1.52 -26.55
CA ALA A 314 11.34 -1.33 -27.31
C ALA A 314 10.93 0.13 -27.23
N LYS A 315 10.16 0.60 -28.20
CA LYS A 315 9.56 1.93 -28.22
C LYS A 315 8.07 1.84 -27.89
N PRO A 316 7.44 2.92 -27.40
CA PRO A 316 5.98 2.96 -27.22
C PRO A 316 5.20 2.66 -28.52
N SER A 317 5.80 2.92 -29.68
CA SER A 317 5.24 2.57 -31.00
C SER A 317 5.14 1.07 -31.26
N ASP A 318 5.87 0.25 -30.50
CA ASP A 318 5.96 -1.20 -30.67
C ASP A 318 4.89 -1.95 -29.85
N LEU A 319 4.07 -1.20 -29.10
CA LEU A 319 2.81 -1.68 -28.52
C LEU A 319 1.74 -1.83 -29.61
N ILE A 320 0.75 -2.69 -29.39
CA ILE A 320 -0.38 -2.81 -30.31
C ILE A 320 -1.13 -1.47 -30.43
N ALA A 321 -1.63 -1.16 -31.64
CA ALA A 321 -2.22 0.14 -31.95
C ALA A 321 -3.42 0.48 -31.05
N GLU A 322 -4.21 -0.53 -30.70
CA GLU A 322 -5.36 -0.46 -29.83
C GLU A 322 -4.96 0.02 -28.43
N LEU A 323 -3.93 -0.59 -27.84
CA LEU A 323 -3.43 -0.22 -26.51
C LEU A 323 -2.79 1.17 -26.51
N GLN A 324 -2.09 1.55 -27.59
CA GLN A 324 -1.56 2.91 -27.74
C GLN A 324 -2.67 3.97 -27.74
N GLY A 325 -3.79 3.69 -28.40
CA GLY A 325 -4.95 4.58 -28.42
C GLY A 325 -5.58 4.77 -27.02
N ARG A 326 -5.45 3.76 -26.15
CA ARG A 326 -5.94 3.79 -24.77
C ARG A 326 -4.96 4.38 -23.76
N LEU A 327 -3.73 4.72 -24.16
CA LEU A 327 -2.70 5.38 -23.34
C LEU A 327 -2.37 6.79 -23.89
N PRO A 328 -3.33 7.74 -23.87
CA PRO A 328 -3.18 9.03 -24.54
C PRO A 328 -2.20 9.99 -23.86
N ILE A 329 -2.00 9.89 -22.55
CA ILE A 329 -1.04 10.73 -21.83
C ILE A 329 0.30 10.00 -21.80
N ARG A 330 1.28 10.54 -22.53
CA ARG A 330 2.67 10.04 -22.51
C ARG A 330 3.54 11.03 -21.77
N VAL A 331 4.31 10.55 -20.80
CA VAL A 331 5.19 11.41 -20.00
C VAL A 331 6.53 10.73 -19.79
N GLU A 332 7.59 11.50 -19.99
CA GLU A 332 8.97 11.05 -19.79
C GLU A 332 9.45 11.48 -18.41
N LEU A 333 10.18 10.58 -17.74
CA LEU A 333 10.82 10.80 -16.45
C LEU A 333 12.33 10.77 -16.66
N SER A 334 13.00 11.80 -16.15
CA SER A 334 14.43 11.97 -16.30
C SER A 334 15.23 11.11 -15.33
N ALA A 335 16.44 10.71 -15.72
CA ALA A 335 17.40 10.12 -14.80
C ALA A 335 17.74 11.10 -13.66
N LEU A 336 18.00 10.56 -12.47
CA LEU A 336 18.30 11.35 -11.28
C LEU A 336 19.78 11.71 -11.22
N SER A 337 20.05 12.96 -10.88
CA SER A 337 21.40 13.48 -10.65
C SER A 337 21.88 13.25 -9.21
N VAL A 338 23.16 13.47 -8.95
CA VAL A 338 23.71 13.53 -7.57
C VAL A 338 22.96 14.57 -6.73
N GLY A 339 22.62 15.72 -7.33
CA GLY A 339 21.83 16.76 -6.67
C GLY A 339 20.46 16.25 -6.25
N ASP A 340 19.79 15.48 -7.10
CA ASP A 340 18.49 14.88 -6.77
C ASP A 340 18.62 13.84 -5.65
N PHE A 341 19.70 13.04 -5.64
CA PHE A 341 19.95 12.10 -4.55
C PHE A 341 20.17 12.79 -3.20
N VAL A 342 20.92 13.90 -3.17
CA VAL A 342 21.05 14.72 -1.94
C VAL A 342 19.68 15.16 -1.45
N ARG A 343 18.85 15.68 -2.36
CA ARG A 343 17.50 16.14 -2.02
C ARG A 343 16.62 14.98 -1.55
N ILE A 344 16.68 13.81 -2.19
CA ILE A 344 15.93 12.60 -1.80
C ILE A 344 16.30 12.16 -0.37
N LEU A 345 17.56 12.33 0.03
CA LEU A 345 18.01 11.99 1.37
C LEU A 345 17.53 12.97 2.45
N THR A 346 17.06 14.18 2.11
CA THR A 346 16.79 15.24 3.11
C THR A 346 15.43 15.93 3.02
N GLU A 347 14.85 16.06 1.83
CA GLU A 347 13.62 16.85 1.59
C GLU A 347 12.32 16.04 1.72
N PRO A 348 12.22 14.80 1.20
CA PRO A 348 11.00 14.01 1.36
C PRO A 348 10.67 13.76 2.82
N SER A 349 9.39 13.83 3.14
CA SER A 349 8.88 13.42 4.46
C SER A 349 9.12 11.94 4.70
N ALA A 350 9.71 11.61 5.86
CA ALA A 350 10.27 10.29 6.17
C ALA A 350 11.35 9.89 5.16
N SER A 351 12.33 10.78 4.92
CA SER A 351 13.53 10.46 4.12
C SER A 351 14.37 9.36 4.80
N LEU A 352 15.32 8.76 4.07
CA LEU A 352 16.18 7.72 4.63
C LEU A 352 16.96 8.23 5.86
N THR A 353 17.49 9.45 5.80
CA THR A 353 18.24 10.01 6.93
C THR A 353 17.35 10.23 8.15
N GLU A 354 16.12 10.72 7.96
CA GLU A 354 15.13 10.87 9.02
C GLU A 354 14.72 9.52 9.62
N GLN A 355 14.51 8.51 8.78
CA GLN A 355 14.18 7.14 9.22
C GLN A 355 15.29 6.53 10.08
N TYR A 356 16.55 6.54 9.61
CA TYR A 356 17.66 5.99 10.39
C TYR A 356 17.94 6.80 11.66
N THR A 357 17.76 8.11 11.63
CA THR A 357 17.88 8.95 12.84
C THR A 357 16.86 8.51 13.89
N ALA A 358 15.58 8.41 13.50
CA ALA A 358 14.51 7.97 14.39
C ALA A 358 14.70 6.53 14.90
N LEU A 359 15.27 5.64 14.07
CA LEU A 359 15.60 4.27 14.49
C LEU A 359 16.73 4.22 15.52
N MET A 360 17.79 5.02 15.35
CA MET A 360 18.87 5.05 16.34
C MET A 360 18.45 5.72 17.65
N ASP A 361 17.56 6.71 17.58
CA ASP A 361 16.99 7.35 18.76
C ASP A 361 16.23 6.36 19.67
N THR A 362 15.70 5.24 19.13
CA THR A 362 15.04 4.22 19.98
C THR A 362 16.00 3.48 20.91
N GLU A 363 17.28 3.41 20.55
CA GLU A 363 18.37 2.86 21.37
C GLU A 363 19.05 3.95 22.23
N GLY A 364 18.58 5.19 22.13
CA GLY A 364 19.19 6.34 22.80
C GLY A 364 20.51 6.79 22.19
N LEU A 365 20.82 6.41 20.94
CA LEU A 365 21.98 6.86 20.19
C LEU A 365 21.60 8.01 19.27
N SER A 366 22.24 9.16 19.40
CA SER A 366 21.96 10.32 18.56
C SER A 366 22.73 10.24 17.24
N LEU A 367 22.04 9.96 16.14
CA LEU A 367 22.63 9.92 14.80
C LEU A 367 22.36 11.25 14.08
N THR A 368 23.40 11.87 13.51
CA THR A 368 23.24 13.10 12.72
C THR A 368 24.03 13.03 11.43
N PHE A 369 23.47 13.62 10.37
CA PHE A 369 24.08 13.66 9.05
C PHE A 369 24.53 15.08 8.71
N ASP A 370 25.83 15.25 8.47
CA ASP A 370 26.34 16.51 7.96
C ASP A 370 26.06 16.66 6.46
N LYS A 371 26.01 17.90 5.96
CA LYS A 371 25.84 18.21 4.54
C LYS A 371 26.93 17.56 3.68
N THR A 372 28.16 17.47 4.17
CA THR A 372 29.26 16.82 3.46
C THR A 372 29.07 15.31 3.39
N GLY A 373 28.59 14.67 4.47
CA GLY A 373 28.27 13.25 4.51
C GLY A 373 27.14 12.89 3.55
N ILE A 374 26.03 13.64 3.56
CA ILE A 374 24.89 13.43 2.66
C ILE A 374 25.31 13.53 1.20
N ARG A 375 26.08 14.55 0.86
CA ARG A 375 26.62 14.70 -0.50
C ARG A 375 27.49 13.52 -0.88
N ARG A 376 28.34 13.06 0.03
CA ARG A 376 29.23 11.93 -0.23
C ARG A 376 28.47 10.63 -0.47
N ILE A 377 27.42 10.37 0.31
CA ILE A 377 26.51 9.22 0.12
C ILE A 377 25.86 9.26 -1.28
N ALA A 378 25.36 10.43 -1.69
CA ALA A 378 24.76 10.62 -3.00
C ALA A 378 25.76 10.39 -4.14
N GLU A 379 26.99 10.89 -4.02
CA GLU A 379 28.07 10.67 -4.99
C GLU A 379 28.46 9.19 -5.09
N VAL A 380 28.56 8.50 -3.97
CA VAL A 380 28.84 7.06 -3.92
C VAL A 380 27.74 6.27 -4.64
N ALA A 381 26.47 6.51 -4.30
CA ALA A 381 25.34 5.83 -4.93
C ALA A 381 25.30 6.08 -6.45
N TRP A 382 25.53 7.33 -6.88
CA TRP A 382 25.55 7.66 -8.29
C TRP A 382 26.70 6.97 -9.03
N LYS A 383 27.91 6.97 -8.46
CA LYS A 383 29.09 6.32 -9.04
C LYS A 383 28.93 4.80 -9.16
N VAL A 384 28.30 4.15 -8.17
CA VAL A 384 28.02 2.71 -8.24
C VAL A 384 27.01 2.42 -9.36
N ASN A 385 25.97 3.24 -9.52
CA ASN A 385 25.01 3.11 -10.62
C ASN A 385 25.66 3.30 -12.00
N GLU A 386 26.67 4.15 -12.13
CA GLU A 386 27.40 4.38 -13.39
C GLU A 386 28.32 3.20 -13.74
N ARG A 387 29.01 2.62 -12.74
CA ARG A 387 29.97 1.53 -12.94
C ARG A 387 29.34 0.15 -13.05
N THR A 388 28.17 -0.04 -12.46
CA THR A 388 27.48 -1.34 -12.39
C THR A 388 26.14 -1.28 -13.12
N GLU A 389 25.07 -1.81 -12.53
CA GLU A 389 23.72 -1.69 -13.05
C GLU A 389 23.04 -0.46 -12.43
N ASN A 390 22.49 0.42 -13.27
CA ASN A 390 21.78 1.59 -12.78
C ASN A 390 20.40 1.18 -12.26
N ILE A 391 20.24 1.16 -10.93
CA ILE A 391 18.97 0.91 -10.24
C ILE A 391 18.31 2.20 -9.72
N GLY A 392 18.84 3.36 -10.13
CA GLY A 392 18.36 4.69 -9.76
C GLY A 392 18.47 4.97 -8.26
N ALA A 393 17.47 5.64 -7.69
CA ALA A 393 17.46 6.00 -6.26
C ALA A 393 17.43 4.80 -5.31
N ARG A 394 17.09 3.58 -5.80
CA ARG A 394 17.12 2.36 -4.97
C ARG A 394 18.52 2.08 -4.42
N ARG A 395 19.58 2.53 -5.12
CA ARG A 395 20.97 2.41 -4.67
C ARG A 395 21.24 3.12 -3.34
N LEU A 396 20.48 4.16 -3.02
CA LEU A 396 20.63 4.87 -1.74
C LEU A 396 20.32 3.95 -0.55
N TYR A 397 19.43 2.97 -0.70
CA TYR A 397 19.09 2.03 0.38
C TYR A 397 20.28 1.13 0.72
N THR A 398 20.87 0.46 -0.27
CA THR A 398 22.00 -0.46 -0.03
C THR A 398 23.23 0.29 0.46
N VAL A 399 23.49 1.48 -0.09
CA VAL A 399 24.57 2.36 0.36
C VAL A 399 24.37 2.81 1.82
N MET A 400 23.15 3.21 2.21
CA MET A 400 22.84 3.63 3.58
C MET A 400 22.93 2.47 4.58
N GLU A 401 22.37 1.31 4.23
CA GLU A 401 22.42 0.12 5.08
C GLU A 401 23.86 -0.29 5.36
N ARG A 402 24.70 -0.35 4.32
CA ARG A 402 26.11 -0.70 4.47
C ARG A 402 26.91 0.35 5.25
N LEU A 403 26.56 1.63 5.10
CA LEU A 403 27.20 2.73 5.83
C LEU A 403 26.95 2.64 7.34
N LEU A 404 25.73 2.25 7.72
CA LEU A 404 25.26 2.27 9.11
C LEU A 404 25.30 0.90 9.79
N GLU A 405 25.66 -0.17 9.09
CA GLU A 405 25.70 -1.55 9.62
C GLU A 405 26.39 -1.65 10.98
N VAL A 406 27.58 -1.07 11.12
CA VAL A 406 28.36 -1.11 12.38
C VAL A 406 27.65 -0.33 13.49
N VAL A 407 27.17 0.88 13.19
CA VAL A 407 26.46 1.73 14.17
C VAL A 407 25.16 1.08 14.60
N SER A 408 24.42 0.49 13.66
CA SER A 408 23.16 -0.21 13.91
C SER A 408 23.37 -1.44 14.81
N PHE A 409 24.47 -2.16 14.61
CA PHE A 409 24.83 -3.31 15.45
C PHE A 409 25.28 -2.90 16.86
N GLU A 410 26.07 -1.84 16.98
CA GLU A 410 26.63 -1.39 18.26
C GLU A 410 25.71 -0.44 19.05
N ALA A 411 24.57 -0.02 18.47
CA ALA A 411 23.67 0.97 19.06
C ALA A 411 23.16 0.58 20.45
N THR A 412 22.90 -0.70 20.70
CA THR A 412 22.39 -1.21 21.99
C THR A 412 23.39 -1.01 23.13
N ASP A 413 24.68 -0.97 22.81
CA ASP A 413 25.77 -0.86 23.79
C ASP A 413 26.24 0.60 23.97
N LYS A 414 25.76 1.52 23.12
CA LYS A 414 26.22 2.91 22.99
C LYS A 414 25.14 3.94 23.31
N SER A 415 24.23 3.60 24.21
CA SER A 415 23.17 4.53 24.64
C SER A 415 23.76 5.80 25.26
N GLY A 416 23.33 6.96 24.78
CA GLY A 416 23.84 8.28 25.18
C GLY A 416 25.02 8.80 24.36
N GLU A 417 25.56 8.01 23.41
CA GLU A 417 26.57 8.47 22.46
C GLU A 417 25.95 9.22 21.27
N ALA A 418 26.77 10.00 20.58
CA ALA A 418 26.40 10.71 19.36
C ALA A 418 27.32 10.30 18.21
N VAL A 419 26.72 9.93 17.07
CA VAL A 419 27.42 9.60 15.83
C VAL A 419 27.16 10.70 14.81
N HIS A 420 28.24 11.28 14.30
CA HIS A 420 28.22 12.33 13.28
C HIS A 420 28.70 11.75 11.95
N VAL A 421 27.81 11.67 10.97
CA VAL A 421 28.11 11.15 9.62
C VAL A 421 28.55 12.31 8.72
N ASP A 422 29.86 12.49 8.59
CA ASP A 422 30.51 13.42 7.67
C ASP A 422 31.11 12.69 6.45
N ALA A 423 31.76 13.42 5.55
CA ALA A 423 32.40 12.81 4.37
C ALA A 423 33.49 11.79 4.74
N ALA A 424 34.26 12.02 5.82
CA ALA A 424 35.34 11.13 6.24
C ALA A 424 34.79 9.81 6.80
N TYR A 425 33.68 9.87 7.55
CA TYR A 425 32.95 8.71 8.02
C TYR A 425 32.47 7.86 6.83
N VAL A 426 31.89 8.49 5.81
CA VAL A 426 31.42 7.80 4.60
C VAL A 426 32.57 7.14 3.84
N ASP A 427 33.69 7.83 3.66
CA ASP A 427 34.86 7.28 2.97
C ASP A 427 35.53 6.14 3.75
N ALA A 428 35.56 6.21 5.08
CA ALA A 428 36.11 5.15 5.92
C ALA A 428 35.33 3.82 5.77
N HIS A 429 34.00 3.90 5.66
CA HIS A 429 33.13 2.73 5.60
C HIS A 429 32.89 2.24 4.17
N LEU A 430 32.79 3.14 3.19
CA LEU A 430 32.43 2.81 1.80
C LEU A 430 33.58 2.93 0.81
N GLY A 431 34.68 3.60 1.14
CA GLY A 431 35.73 3.97 0.18
C GLY A 431 36.35 2.78 -0.56
N LYS A 432 36.58 1.66 0.14
CA LYS A 432 37.11 0.42 -0.47
C LYS A 432 36.09 -0.24 -1.41
N LEU A 433 34.81 -0.22 -1.05
CA LEU A 433 33.73 -0.83 -1.83
C LEU A 433 33.50 -0.12 -3.16
N VAL A 434 33.66 1.20 -3.19
CA VAL A 434 33.45 2.00 -4.41
C VAL A 434 34.61 1.86 -5.40
N ALA A 435 35.80 1.48 -4.90
CA ALA A 435 36.98 1.28 -5.73
C ALA A 435 36.96 -0.06 -6.49
N ASP A 436 36.31 -1.08 -5.93
CA ASP A 436 36.25 -2.44 -6.46
C ASP A 436 34.87 -2.73 -7.07
N GLU A 437 34.81 -2.89 -8.39
CA GLU A 437 33.55 -3.13 -9.11
C GLU A 437 32.92 -4.49 -8.80
N ASP A 438 33.74 -5.52 -8.56
CA ASP A 438 33.23 -6.84 -8.23
C ASP A 438 32.62 -6.82 -6.83
N LEU A 439 33.33 -6.23 -5.86
CA LEU A 439 32.82 -6.08 -4.50
C LEU A 439 31.54 -5.22 -4.48
N ALA A 440 31.50 -4.14 -5.27
CA ALA A 440 30.32 -3.31 -5.41
C ALA A 440 29.11 -4.09 -5.94
N ARG A 441 29.28 -4.97 -6.95
CA ARG A 441 28.17 -5.79 -7.47
C ARG A 441 27.58 -6.78 -6.47
N TYR A 442 28.39 -7.27 -5.53
CA TYR A 442 27.93 -8.23 -4.53
C TYR A 442 27.36 -7.57 -3.27
N ILE A 443 27.86 -6.40 -2.87
CA ILE A 443 27.54 -5.78 -1.57
C ILE A 443 26.61 -4.57 -1.71
N LEU A 444 26.72 -3.80 -2.80
CA LEU A 444 25.98 -2.54 -2.99
C LEU A 444 24.99 -2.67 -4.13
#